data_AF-A0A7C6NBQ1-F1
#
_entry.id   AF-A0A7C6NBQ1-F1
#
_cell.length_a   1.000
_cell.length_b   1.000
_cell.length_c   1.000
_cell.angle_alpha   90.00
_cell.angle_beta   90.00
_cell.angle_gamma   90.00
#
_symmetry.space_group_name_H-M   'P 1'
#
loop_
_entity.id
_entity.type
_entity.pdbx_description
1 polymer ?
#
loop_
_entity_poly.entity_id
_entity_poly.type
_entity_poly.pdbx_seq_one_letter_code
_entity_poly.pdbx_strand_id
1 'polypeptide(L)' 'MLNKNDIKINGAATKMDVAPISQNSRTFVPIRFAAENLNCKVDWINSTKEAVIVYED' A
#
# COMPACT_ATOMS: atom_id res chain seq x y z
N MET A 1 -11.78 -4.99 -10.03
CA MET A 1 -12.93 -5.46 -9.23
C MET A 1 -12.40 -5.82 -7.85
N LEU A 2 -13.08 -5.34 -6.80
CA LEU A 2 -12.75 -5.58 -5.40
C LEU A 2 -12.62 -7.10 -5.15
N ASN A 3 -11.60 -7.56 -4.41
CA ASN A 3 -11.17 -8.95 -4.18
C ASN A 3 -10.21 -9.61 -5.19
N LYS A 4 -9.43 -8.84 -5.98
CA LYS A 4 -8.23 -9.38 -6.64
C LYS A 4 -6.98 -8.68 -6.13
N ASN A 5 -5.97 -9.48 -5.77
CA ASN A 5 -4.62 -9.00 -5.51
C ASN A 5 -3.96 -8.46 -6.79
N ASP A 6 -4.54 -8.73 -7.97
CA ASP A 6 -4.09 -8.21 -9.25
C ASP A 6 -4.50 -6.74 -9.41
N ILE A 7 -3.51 -5.87 -9.35
CA ILE A 7 -3.64 -4.43 -9.55
C ILE A 7 -2.85 -4.02 -10.79
N LYS A 8 -3.13 -2.84 -11.33
CA LYS A 8 -2.30 -2.24 -12.38
C LYS A 8 -1.68 -0.95 -11.87
N ILE A 9 -0.37 -0.86 -11.91
CA ILE A 9 0.40 0.36 -11.66
C ILE A 9 0.98 0.80 -12.99
N ASN A 10 0.65 2.00 -13.46
CA ASN A 10 1.12 2.54 -14.74
C ASN A 10 0.95 1.57 -15.93
N GLY A 11 -0.13 0.77 -15.92
CA GLY A 11 -0.43 -0.23 -16.96
C GLY A 11 0.23 -1.60 -16.76
N ALA A 12 1.23 -1.73 -15.89
CA ALA A 12 1.86 -3.00 -15.53
C ALA A 12 1.05 -3.73 -14.46
N ALA A 13 0.85 -5.04 -14.63
CA ALA A 13 0.18 -5.87 -13.64
C ALA A 13 1.13 -6.16 -12.45
N THR A 14 0.65 -5.91 -11.25
CA THR A 14 1.37 -6.17 -9.99
C THR A 14 0.45 -6.88 -9.02
N LYS A 15 1.03 -7.63 -8.09
CA LYS A 15 0.28 -8.22 -6.97
C LYS A 15 0.49 -7.43 -5.70
N MET A 16 -0.60 -7.18 -4.98
CA MET A 16 -0.55 -6.63 -3.63
C MET A 16 -0.76 -7.74 -2.60
N ASP A 17 0.00 -7.70 -1.51
CA ASP A 17 -0.03 -8.74 -0.47
C ASP A 17 -1.36 -8.77 0.30
N VAL A 18 -1.99 -7.60 0.44
CA VAL A 18 -3.27 -7.42 1.13
C VAL A 18 -4.22 -6.67 0.21
N ALA A 19 -5.38 -7.25 -0.11
CA ALA A 19 -6.37 -6.59 -0.95
C ALA A 19 -6.91 -5.31 -0.29
N PRO A 20 -7.27 -4.26 -1.07
CA PRO A 20 -7.94 -3.10 -0.51
C PRO A 20 -9.33 -3.49 0.01
N ILE A 21 -9.76 -2.87 1.09
CA ILE A 21 -11.07 -3.12 1.70
C ILE A 21 -11.96 -1.90 1.46
N SER A 22 -13.18 -2.12 0.97
CA SER A 22 -14.18 -1.06 0.86
C SER A 22 -15.14 -1.13 2.03
N GLN A 23 -15.21 -0.07 2.85
CA GLN A 23 -16.11 0.02 4.00
C GLN A 23 -16.66 1.44 4.11
N ASN A 24 -17.96 1.58 4.39
CA ASN A 24 -18.63 2.88 4.59
C ASN A 24 -18.35 3.88 3.45
N SER A 25 -18.42 3.40 2.20
CA SER A 25 -18.12 4.19 1.00
C SER A 25 -16.70 4.78 0.95
N ARG A 26 -15.76 4.20 1.71
CA ARG A 26 -14.33 4.53 1.68
C ARG A 26 -13.52 3.29 1.36
N THR A 27 -12.52 3.42 0.50
CA THR A 27 -11.59 2.34 0.20
C THR A 27 -10.34 2.52 1.04
N PHE A 28 -10.04 1.52 1.88
CA PHE A 28 -8.83 1.40 2.66
C PHE A 28 -7.80 0.64 1.84
N VAL A 29 -6.70 1.31 1.56
CA VAL A 29 -5.58 0.76 0.79
C VAL A 29 -4.41 0.52 1.77
N PRO A 30 -3.66 -0.58 1.65
CA PRO A 30 -2.48 -0.79 2.47
C PRO A 30 -1.49 0.38 2.32
N ILE A 31 -1.08 0.96 3.45
CA ILE A 31 -0.25 2.18 3.45
C ILE A 31 1.11 1.97 2.77
N ARG A 32 1.76 0.82 3.02
CA ARG A 32 3.05 0.45 2.40
C ARG A 32 2.93 0.45 0.88
N PHE A 33 1.88 -0.19 0.37
CA PHE A 33 1.61 -0.25 -1.06
C PHE A 33 1.47 1.16 -1.66
N ALA A 34 0.67 2.03 -1.04
CA ALA A 34 0.48 3.39 -1.56
C ALA A 34 1.79 4.21 -1.54
N ALA A 35 2.55 4.12 -0.45
CA ALA A 35 3.78 4.90 -0.25
C ALA A 35 4.93 4.46 -1.19
N GLU A 36 5.16 3.16 -1.35
CA GLU A 36 6.23 2.64 -2.22
C GLU A 36 6.02 3.02 -3.69
N ASN A 37 4.76 3.13 -4.13
CA ASN A 37 4.42 3.62 -5.47
C ASN A 37 4.59 5.13 -5.65
N LEU A 38 4.84 5.86 -4.56
CA LEU A 38 5.09 7.30 -4.54
C LEU A 38 6.57 7.61 -4.24
N ASN A 39 7.48 6.67 -4.52
CA ASN A 39 8.91 6.80 -4.27
C ASN A 39 9.26 6.99 -2.78
N CYS A 40 8.45 6.41 -1.89
CA CYS A 40 8.75 6.39 -0.46
C CYS A 40 9.22 5.01 -0.01
N LYS A 41 10.15 4.98 0.93
CA LYS A 41 10.48 3.79 1.71
C LYS A 41 9.65 3.71 2.98
N VAL A 42 9.18 2.51 3.32
CA VAL A 42 8.38 2.26 4.52
C VAL A 42 9.04 1.23 5.43
N ASP A 43 9.42 1.66 6.63
CA ASP A 43 10.02 0.82 7.67
C ASP A 43 9.04 0.61 8.85
N TRP A 44 9.08 -0.59 9.46
CA TRP A 44 8.28 -0.92 10.63
C TRP A 44 9.15 -1.09 11.87
N ILE A 45 8.90 -0.28 12.89
CA ILE A 45 9.57 -0.36 14.18
C ILE A 45 8.72 -1.21 15.13
N ASN A 46 9.08 -2.48 15.27
CA ASN A 46 8.26 -3.44 16.03
C ASN A 46 8.19 -3.14 17.54
N SER A 47 9.21 -2.48 18.11
CA SER A 47 9.27 -2.12 19.53
C SER A 47 8.25 -1.06 19.91
N THR A 48 8.07 -0.04 19.07
CA THR A 48 7.13 1.08 19.30
C THR A 48 5.82 0.92 18.54
N LYS A 49 5.72 -0.07 17.65
CA LYS A 49 4.57 -0.27 16.76
C LYS A 49 4.34 0.94 15.84
N GLU A 50 5.43 1.49 15.33
CA GLU A 50 5.43 2.66 14.45
C GLU A 50 5.78 2.29 13.01
N ALA A 51 5.09 2.92 12.06
CA ALA A 51 5.47 2.90 10.66
C ALA A 51 6.16 4.23 10.32
N VAL A 52 7.39 4.15 9.81
CA VAL A 52 8.17 5.30 9.35
C VAL A 52 8.14 5.33 7.83
N ILE A 53 7.79 6.48 7.27
CA ILE A 53 7.72 6.69 5.83
C ILE A 53 8.71 7.80 5.48
N VAL A 54 9.65 7.50 4.59
CA VAL A 54 10.67 8.44 4.12
C VAL A 54 10.53 8.58 2.62
N TYR A 55 10.40 9.81 2.13
CA TYR A 55 10.46 10.08 0.68
C TYR A 55 11.91 9.93 0.23
N GLU A 56 12.14 9.15 -0.82
CA GLU A 56 13.45 9.02 -1.45
C GLU A 56 13.46 9.92 -2.69
N ASP A 57 14.38 10.90 -2.72
CA ASP A 57 14.62 11.79 -3.87
C ASP A 57 15.42 11.10 -5.00
#